data_AF-A0A2L2YZF6-F1
#
_entry.id   AF-A0A2L2YZF6-F1
#
_cell.length_a   1.000
_cell.length_b   1.000
_cell.length_c   1.000
_cell.angle_alpha   90.00
_cell.angle_beta   90.00
_cell.angle_gamma   90.00
#
_symmetry.space_group_name_H-M   'P 1'
#
loop_
_entity.id
_entity.type
_entity.pdbx_description
1 polymer ?
#
loop_
_entity_poly.entity_id
_entity_poly.type
_entity_poly.pdbx_seq_one_letter_code
_entity_poly.pdbx_strand_id
1 'polypeptide(L)' 'FNATTHIRRNIMRAPLSKELRQKNGVRSVPIRKNDEVTVVRGNYKGHQIGKIVQVY' A
#
# COMPACT_ATOMS: atom_id res chain seq x y z
N PHE A 1 -19.04 -1.20 8.04
CA PHE A 1 -18.46 -0.99 6.69
C PHE A 1 -18.93 0.30 6.00
N ASN A 2 -19.43 1.30 6.75
CA ASN A 2 -20.13 2.46 6.20
C ASN A 2 -19.23 3.69 6.03
N ALA A 3 -17.90 3.51 6.04
CA ALA A 3 -16.95 4.60 5.84
C ALA A 3 -17.08 5.17 4.42
N THR A 4 -17.06 6.51 4.31
CA THR A 4 -17.03 7.23 3.03
C THR A 4 -15.67 7.11 2.34
N THR A 5 -15.58 7.43 1.05
CA THR A 5 -14.39 7.24 0.21
C THR A 5 -13.12 7.89 0.78
N HIS A 6 -13.22 9.14 1.24
CA HIS A 6 -12.09 9.85 1.86
C HIS A 6 -11.58 9.14 3.13
N ILE A 7 -12.48 8.58 3.92
CA ILE A 7 -12.12 7.83 5.14
C ILE A 7 -11.50 6.48 4.77
N ARG A 8 -12.09 5.76 3.81
CA ARG A 8 -11.55 4.47 3.30
C ARG A 8 -10.13 4.62 2.79
N ARG A 9 -9.82 5.72 2.08
CA ARG A 9 -8.47 6.04 1.62
C ARG A 9 -7.44 6.08 2.76
N ASN A 10 -7.80 6.66 3.91
CA ASN A 10 -6.90 6.72 5.06
C ASN A 10 -6.76 5.39 5.81
N ILE A 11 -7.82 4.58 5.79
CA ILE A 11 -7.81 3.22 6.35
C ILE A 11 -6.93 2.29 5.49
N MET A 12 -7.02 2.40 4.16
CA MET A 12 -6.27 1.61 3.18
C MET A 12 -4.87 2.18 2.92
N ARG A 13 -4.05 2.20 3.97
CA ARG A 13 -2.64 2.61 3.93
C ARG A 13 -1.71 1.42 4.03
N ALA A 14 -0.63 1.45 3.25
CA ALA A 14 0.40 0.41 3.25
C ALA A 14 1.71 0.92 3.87
N PRO A 15 2.46 0.07 4.59
CA PRO A 15 3.81 0.41 5.04
C PRO A 15 4.77 0.52 3.86
N LEU A 16 5.67 1.50 3.91
CA LEU A 16 6.73 1.63 2.91
C LEU A 16 7.81 0.57 3.10
N SER A 17 8.55 0.25 2.02
CA SER A 17 9.76 -0.56 2.08
C SER A 17 10.82 0.11 2.99
N LYS A 18 11.80 -0.66 3.47
CA LYS A 18 12.83 -0.14 4.38
C LYS A 18 13.59 1.04 3.76
N GLU A 19 13.94 0.93 2.49
CA GLU A 19 14.63 1.97 1.72
C GLU A 19 13.79 3.24 1.57
N LEU A 20 12.52 3.12 1.17
CA LEU A 20 11.62 4.26 1.03
C LEU A 20 11.31 4.93 2.36
N ARG A 21 11.23 4.14 3.45
CA ARG A 21 11.04 4.66 4.80
C ARG A 21 12.24 5.46 5.28
N GLN A 22 13.45 5.02 4.98
CA GLN A 22 14.67 5.76 5.30
C GLN A 22 14.77 7.05 4.48
N LYS A 23 14.44 7.00 3.19
CA LYS A 23 14.48 8.17 2.30
C LYS A 23 13.45 9.24 2.67
N ASN A 24 12.22 8.84 2.96
CA ASN A 24 11.10 9.78 3.15
C ASN A 24 10.75 10.04 4.62
N GLY A 25 11.31 9.27 5.57
CA GLY A 25 11.05 9.40 7.01
C GLY A 25 9.64 8.98 7.46
N VAL A 26 8.78 8.53 6.55
CA VAL A 26 7.37 8.18 6.84
C VAL A 26 7.17 6.67 6.89
N ARG A 27 6.41 6.19 7.89
CA ARG A 27 6.15 4.76 8.08
C ARG A 27 5.21 4.14 7.04
N SER A 28 4.14 4.84 6.67
CA SER A 28 3.09 4.35 5.77
C SER A 28 2.40 5.48 5.03
N VAL A 29 1.86 5.16 3.85
CA VAL A 29 1.13 6.10 2.99
C VAL A 29 -0.16 5.46 2.47
N PRO A 30 -1.22 6.26 2.18
CA PRO A 30 -2.40 5.78 1.47
C PRO A 30 -2.02 5.22 0.10
N ILE A 31 -2.54 4.05 -0.23
CA ILE A 31 -2.24 3.35 -1.49
C ILE A 31 -2.80 4.14 -2.69
N ARG A 32 -2.06 4.20 -3.80
CA ARG A 32 -2.51 4.82 -5.06
C ARG A 32 -2.33 3.88 -6.26
N LYS A 33 -3.07 4.18 -7.33
CA LYS A 33 -2.86 3.54 -8.64
C LYS A 33 -1.45 3.87 -9.14
N ASN A 34 -0.84 2.90 -9.82
CA ASN A 34 0.53 2.92 -10.34
C ASN A 34 1.66 2.76 -9.31
N ASP A 35 1.36 2.60 -8.02
CA ASP A 35 2.39 2.24 -7.04
C ASP A 35 2.86 0.79 -7.26
N GLU A 36 4.14 0.55 -7.00
CA GLU A 36 4.73 -0.79 -6.95
C GLU A 36 4.70 -1.32 -5.52
N VAL A 37 4.18 -2.54 -5.35
CA VAL A 37 3.99 -3.16 -4.05
C VAL A 37 4.37 -4.62 -4.05
N THR A 38 4.69 -5.13 -2.86
CA THR A 38 4.94 -6.55 -2.61
C THR A 38 3.97 -7.07 -1.58
N VAL A 39 3.54 -8.32 -1.75
CA VAL A 39 2.64 -8.99 -0.82
C VAL A 39 3.46 -9.64 0.29
N VAL A 40 3.26 -9.19 1.54
CA VAL A 40 4.05 -9.64 2.70
C VAL A 40 3.38 -10.78 3.48
N ARG A 41 2.07 -10.99 3.31
CA ARG A 41 1.29 -12.03 4.01
C ARG A 41 0.26 -12.68 3.09
N GLY A 42 -0.23 -13.86 3.48
CA GLY A 42 -1.24 -14.63 2.73
C GLY A 42 -0.64 -15.50 1.64
N ASN A 43 -1.50 -16.12 0.82
CA ASN A 43 -1.11 -17.13 -0.17
C ASN A 43 -0.22 -16.56 -1.28
N TYR A 44 -0.35 -15.26 -1.58
CA TYR A 44 0.46 -14.56 -2.57
C TYR A 44 1.72 -13.94 -1.99
N LYS A 45 2.10 -14.27 -0.75
CA LYS A 45 3.32 -13.76 -0.12
C LYS A 45 4.55 -14.09 -0.96
N GLY A 46 5.43 -13.11 -1.15
CA GLY A 46 6.71 -13.30 -1.84
C GLY A 46 6.58 -13.47 -3.37
N HIS A 47 5.39 -13.29 -3.94
CA HIS A 47 5.28 -13.04 -5.37
C HIS A 47 6.07 -11.78 -5.75
N GLN A 48 6.47 -11.69 -7.01
CA GLN A 48 7.20 -10.56 -7.57
C GLN A 48 6.48 -9.22 -7.31
N ILE A 49 7.24 -8.12 -7.41
CA ILE A 49 6.72 -6.76 -7.33
C ILE A 49 5.57 -6.61 -8.32
N GLY A 50 4.40 -6.20 -7.82
CA GLY A 50 3.20 -5.96 -8.60
C GLY A 50 2.88 -4.47 -8.67
N LYS A 51 2.34 -4.04 -9.80
CA LYS A 51 1.84 -2.67 -9.97
C LYS A 51 0.34 -2.61 -9.67
N ILE A 52 -0.08 -1.58 -8.94
CA ILE A 52 -1.50 -1.39 -8.61
C ILE A 52 -2.26 -0.82 -9.80
N VAL A 53 -3.21 -1.60 -10.31
CA VAL A 53 -4.10 -1.20 -11.43
C VAL A 53 -5.29 -0.38 -10.92
N GLN A 54 -5.87 -0.79 -9.79
CA GLN A 54 -7.07 -0.17 -9.23
C GLN A 54 -7.04 -0.16 -7.71
N VAL A 55 -7.59 0.91 -7.12
CA VAL A 55 -7.86 1.05 -5.69
C VAL A 55 -9.36 1.27 -5.55
N TYR A 56 -10.03 0.46 -4.73
CA TYR A 56 -11.48 0.52 -4.49
C TYR A 56 -11.74 0.72 -3.00
#